data_AF-A0A5E6N1F5-F1
#
_entry.id   AF-A0A5E6N1F5-F1
#
_cell.length_a   1.000
_cell.length_b   1.000
_cell.length_c   1.000
_cell.angle_alpha   90.00
_cell.angle_beta   90.00
_cell.angle_gamma   90.00
#
_symmetry.space_group_name_H-M   'P 1'
#
loop_
_entity.id
_entity.type
_entity.pdbx_description
1 polymer ?
#
loop_
_entity_poly.entity_id
_entity_poly.type
_entity_poly.pdbx_seq_one_letter_code
_entity_poly.pdbx_strand_id
1 'polypeptide(L)'
;MHYLKAPTSKKLRIDAAGYQASIIDYCLENDIEFSIRAKMCQSLKDILVDKDNQWQPLVDKKGKAIDGQATFRMRHFMGDKGKVFDLIVQRSVVTGQVELDLDLDLNLNKL
;
A
#
# COMPACT_ATOMS: atom_id res chain seq x y z
N MET A 1 -21.97 -2.11 40.62
CA MET A 1 -21.61 -1.61 39.28
C MET A 1 -20.10 -1.70 39.15
N HIS A 2 -19.57 -2.77 38.55
CA HIS A 2 -18.14 -2.88 38.26
C HIS A 2 -17.89 -2.29 36.87
N TYR A 3 -17.18 -1.17 36.81
CA TYR A 3 -16.66 -0.66 35.55
C TYR A 3 -15.46 -1.53 35.16
N LEU A 4 -15.63 -2.41 34.17
CA LEU A 4 -14.51 -2.96 33.44
C LEU A 4 -13.90 -1.81 32.64
N LYS A 5 -12.80 -1.24 33.15
CA LYS A 5 -11.95 -0.36 32.36
C LYS A 5 -11.49 -1.18 31.15
N ALA A 6 -11.96 -0.84 29.96
CA ALA A 6 -11.54 -1.48 28.73
C ALA A 6 -10.00 -1.47 28.67
N PRO A 7 -9.34 -2.59 28.31
CA PRO A 7 -7.89 -2.59 28.16
C PRO A 7 -7.52 -1.53 27.13
N THR A 8 -6.64 -0.62 27.51
CA THR A 8 -6.05 0.36 26.60
C THR A 8 -5.24 -0.41 25.56
N SER A 9 -5.79 -0.59 24.35
CA SER A 9 -5.12 -1.25 23.24
C SER A 9 -3.75 -0.63 23.01
N LYS A 10 -2.68 -1.43 23.03
CA LYS A 10 -1.34 -0.96 22.72
C LYS A 10 -1.29 -0.61 21.23
N LYS A 11 -0.82 0.61 20.90
CA LYS A 11 -0.66 1.06 19.52
C LYS A 11 0.82 1.21 19.18
N LEU A 12 1.23 0.66 18.04
CA LEU A 12 2.60 0.75 17.52
C LEU A 12 2.60 1.46 16.17
N ARG A 13 3.50 2.43 16.01
CA ARG A 13 3.77 3.05 14.71
C ARG A 13 5.25 2.97 14.39
N ILE A 14 5.56 2.46 13.21
CA ILE A 14 6.93 2.40 12.68
C ILE A 14 6.94 3.10 11.33
N ASP A 15 7.68 4.19 11.22
CA ASP A 15 7.73 4.98 9.98
C ASP A 15 8.84 4.53 8.99
N ALA A 16 9.71 3.59 9.40
CA ALA A 16 10.75 3.03 8.56
C ALA A 16 11.14 1.59 8.95
N ALA A 17 11.47 0.77 7.96
CA ALA A 17 12.11 -0.56 8.13
C ALA A 17 11.36 -1.62 8.98
N GLY A 18 10.06 -1.46 9.22
CA GLY A 18 9.28 -2.40 10.04
C GLY A 18 8.59 -3.54 9.28
N TYR A 19 8.70 -3.60 7.95
CA TYR A 19 8.03 -4.62 7.14
C TYR A 19 8.77 -5.96 7.20
N GLN A 20 8.67 -6.62 8.35
CA GLN A 20 9.32 -7.88 8.67
C GLN A 20 8.31 -8.81 9.34
N ALA A 21 8.35 -10.10 9.00
CA ALA A 21 7.40 -11.09 9.51
C ALA A 21 7.37 -11.11 11.04
N SER A 22 8.54 -11.16 11.68
CA SER A 22 8.67 -11.20 13.14
C SER A 22 8.02 -10.01 13.86
N ILE A 23 8.06 -8.81 13.28
CA ILE A 23 7.43 -7.61 13.87
C ILE A 23 5.91 -7.69 13.74
N ILE A 24 5.42 -8.04 12.55
CA ILE A 24 3.99 -8.14 12.26
C ILE A 24 3.36 -9.27 13.10
N ASP A 25 3.99 -10.44 13.13
CA ASP A 25 3.53 -11.59 13.89
C ASP A 25 3.47 -11.26 15.39
N TYR A 26 4.52 -10.62 15.94
CA TYR A 26 4.51 -10.17 17.33
C TYR A 26 3.35 -9.22 17.64
N CYS A 27 3.07 -8.25 16.76
CA CYS A 27 1.95 -7.33 16.95
C CYS A 27 0.61 -8.08 16.94
N LEU A 28 0.42 -8.98 15.98
CA LEU A 28 -0.82 -9.76 15.82
C LEU A 28 -1.00 -10.82 16.92
N GLU A 29 0.07 -11.34 17.52
CA GLU A 29 0.01 -12.27 18.66
C GLU A 29 -0.30 -11.58 19.98
N ASN A 30 0.08 -10.31 20.12
CA ASN A 30 -0.07 -9.54 21.35
C ASN A 30 -1.21 -8.52 21.30
N ASP A 31 -2.09 -8.61 20.30
CA ASP A 31 -3.24 -7.72 20.10
C ASP A 31 -2.82 -6.22 20.08
N ILE A 32 -1.70 -5.95 19.41
CA ILE A 32 -1.15 -4.61 19.25
C ILE A 32 -1.65 -4.05 17.91
N GLU A 33 -2.39 -2.96 17.95
CA GLU A 33 -2.77 -2.22 16.74
C GLU A 33 -1.51 -1.57 16.16
N PHE A 34 -1.22 -1.81 14.88
CA PHE A 34 0.01 -1.32 14.27
C PHE A 34 -0.21 -0.56 12.98
N SER A 35 0.69 0.38 12.70
CA SER A 35 0.87 1.03 11.41
C SER A 35 2.35 1.04 11.06
N ILE A 36 2.73 0.26 10.04
CA ILE A 36 4.11 0.14 9.57
C ILE A 36 4.22 0.75 8.18
N ARG A 37 5.16 1.69 8.02
CA ARG A 37 5.57 2.24 6.73
C ARG A 37 6.91 1.65 6.32
N ALA A 38 7.02 1.26 5.06
CA ALA A 38 8.25 0.73 4.48
C ALA A 38 8.41 1.18 3.02
N LYS A 39 9.65 1.11 2.52
CA LYS A 39 9.92 1.28 1.09
C LYS A 39 9.43 0.06 0.32
N MET A 40 8.95 0.30 -0.90
CA MET A 40 8.55 -0.77 -1.82
C MET A 40 9.73 -1.71 -2.09
N CYS A 41 9.53 -3.02 -1.90
CA CYS A 41 10.48 -4.07 -2.25
C CYS A 41 10.10 -4.77 -3.56
N GLN A 42 11.03 -5.53 -4.16
CA GLN A 42 10.80 -6.16 -5.45
C GLN A 42 9.66 -7.19 -5.41
N SER A 43 9.60 -8.02 -4.38
CA SER A 43 8.52 -9.03 -4.25
C SER A 43 7.12 -8.41 -4.21
N LEU A 44 6.96 -7.24 -3.59
CA LEU A 44 5.69 -6.50 -3.63
C LEU A 44 5.43 -5.89 -5.02
N LYS A 45 6.45 -5.41 -5.73
CA LYS A 45 6.27 -4.92 -7.11
C LYS A 45 5.77 -6.05 -8.02
N ASP A 46 6.35 -7.23 -7.91
CA ASP A 46 6.00 -8.38 -8.75
C ASP A 46 4.52 -8.80 -8.57
N ILE A 47 3.99 -8.69 -7.34
CA ILE A 47 2.56 -8.94 -7.04
C ILE A 47 1.64 -7.89 -7.70
N LEU A 48 2.13 -6.67 -7.89
CA LEU A 48 1.32 -5.52 -8.30
C LEU A 48 1.32 -5.27 -9.81
N VAL A 49 2.21 -5.93 -10.58
CA VAL A 49 2.39 -5.69 -12.03
C VAL A 49 1.07 -5.73 -12.80
N ASP A 50 0.18 -6.67 -12.49
CA ASP A 50 -1.08 -6.85 -13.22
C ASP A 50 -2.31 -6.22 -12.51
N LYS A 51 -2.10 -5.28 -11.58
CA LYS A 51 -3.18 -4.70 -10.75
C LYS A 51 -3.62 -3.30 -11.21
N ASP A 52 -3.24 -2.87 -12.40
CA ASP A 52 -3.47 -1.48 -12.85
C ASP A 52 -4.94 -1.03 -12.85
N ASN A 53 -5.89 -1.95 -13.08
CA ASN A 53 -7.32 -1.64 -13.05
C ASN A 53 -7.93 -1.60 -11.64
N GLN A 54 -7.16 -1.90 -10.59
CA GLN A 54 -7.65 -2.01 -9.21
C GLN A 54 -7.22 -0.82 -8.32
N TRP A 55 -6.44 0.10 -8.86
CA TRP A 55 -6.02 1.30 -8.14
C TRP A 55 -7.19 2.27 -7.96
N GLN A 56 -7.25 2.88 -6.78
CA GLN A 56 -8.25 3.87 -6.42
C GLN A 56 -7.56 5.20 -6.11
N PRO A 57 -8.18 6.35 -6.40
CA PRO A 57 -7.62 7.65 -6.02
C PRO A 57 -7.34 7.73 -4.51
N LEU A 58 -6.19 8.28 -4.13
CA LEU A 58 -5.98 8.63 -2.73
C LEU A 58 -6.85 9.85 -2.41
N VAL A 59 -7.69 9.78 -1.37
CA VAL A 59 -8.54 10.90 -0.98
C VAL A 59 -8.01 11.62 0.26
N ASP A 60 -8.20 12.93 0.31
CA ASP A 60 -7.89 13.74 1.48
C ASP A 60 -8.95 13.59 2.59
N LYS A 61 -8.76 14.31 3.70
CA LYS A 61 -9.70 14.30 4.84
C LYS A 61 -11.11 14.80 4.49
N LYS A 62 -11.29 15.46 3.35
CA LYS A 62 -12.57 15.98 2.85
C LYS A 62 -13.18 15.05 1.80
N GLY A 63 -12.56 13.91 1.51
CA GLY A 63 -12.99 12.96 0.48
C GLY A 63 -12.63 13.38 -0.95
N LYS A 64 -11.80 14.42 -1.12
CA LYS A 64 -11.36 14.87 -2.45
C LYS A 64 -10.15 14.06 -2.90
N ALA A 65 -10.19 13.57 -4.14
CA ALA A 65 -9.04 12.90 -4.75
C ALA A 65 -7.82 13.83 -4.79
N ILE A 66 -6.67 13.28 -4.40
CA ILE A 66 -5.36 13.92 -4.47
C ILE A 66 -4.76 13.58 -5.83
N ASP A 67 -4.46 14.61 -6.61
CA ASP A 67 -3.95 14.46 -7.96
C ASP A 67 -2.59 13.73 -7.98
N GLY A 68 -2.39 12.91 -9.01
CA GLY A 68 -1.18 12.10 -9.19
C GLY A 68 -0.94 11.04 -8.11
N GLN A 69 -1.90 10.76 -7.22
CA GLN A 69 -1.75 9.76 -6.15
C GLN A 69 -2.87 8.72 -6.18
N ALA A 70 -2.47 7.47 -6.06
CA ALA A 70 -3.40 6.35 -6.01
C ALA A 70 -2.99 5.35 -4.94
N THR A 71 -3.97 4.60 -4.46
CA THR A 71 -3.78 3.51 -3.51
C THR A 71 -4.36 2.21 -4.03
N PHE A 72 -3.75 1.12 -3.60
CA PHE A 72 -4.23 -0.23 -3.79
C PHE A 72 -4.26 -0.92 -2.42
N ARG A 73 -5.39 -1.57 -2.10
CA ARG A 73 -5.56 -2.28 -0.83
C ARG A 73 -5.76 -3.77 -1.10
N MET A 74 -5.04 -4.60 -0.35
CA MET A 74 -5.22 -6.04 -0.37
C MET A 74 -5.03 -6.66 1.01
N ARG A 75 -5.55 -7.88 1.19
CA ARG A 75 -5.14 -8.73 2.31
C ARG A 75 -3.85 -9.46 1.95
N HIS A 76 -2.88 -9.45 2.85
CA HIS A 76 -1.56 -10.05 2.63
C HIS A 76 -1.10 -10.81 3.87
N PHE A 77 -0.08 -11.64 3.72
CA PHE A 77 0.59 -12.36 4.81
C PHE A 77 2.07 -12.49 4.45
N MET A 78 2.93 -12.74 5.43
CA MET A 78 4.38 -12.86 5.22
C MET A 78 4.92 -14.16 5.82
N GLY A 79 5.74 -14.87 5.05
CA GLY A 79 6.31 -16.16 5.47
C GLY A 79 5.31 -17.32 5.42
N ASP A 80 5.76 -18.51 5.81
CA ASP A 80 5.01 -19.76 5.60
C ASP A 80 3.77 -19.91 6.50
N LYS A 81 3.78 -19.25 7.66
CA LYS A 81 2.71 -19.31 8.67
C LYS A 81 2.16 -17.92 9.05
N GLY A 82 2.46 -16.92 8.21
CA GLY A 82 2.12 -15.53 8.50
C GLY A 82 0.62 -15.33 8.71
N LYS A 83 0.27 -14.53 9.70
CA LYS A 83 -1.11 -14.07 9.88
C LYS A 83 -1.46 -13.03 8.81
N VAL A 84 -2.75 -12.97 8.47
CA VAL A 84 -3.26 -12.04 7.46
C VAL A 84 -3.37 -10.63 8.03
N PHE A 85 -2.91 -9.63 7.28
CA PHE A 85 -3.04 -8.21 7.59
C PHE A 85 -3.44 -7.40 6.34
N ASP A 86 -3.94 -6.19 6.55
CA ASP A 86 -4.23 -5.27 5.46
C ASP A 86 -2.95 -4.58 4.98
N LEU A 87 -2.65 -4.75 3.69
CA LEU A 87 -1.59 -4.04 3.01
C LEU A 87 -2.19 -2.93 2.16
N ILE A 88 -1.75 -1.70 2.40
CA ILE A 88 -2.09 -0.54 1.58
C ILE A 88 -0.82 -0.08 0.88
N VAL A 89 -0.87 -0.10 -0.45
CA VAL A 89 0.19 0.39 -1.32
C VAL A 89 -0.23 1.76 -1.83
N GLN A 90 0.65 2.74 -1.71
CA GLN A 90 0.46 4.08 -2.26
C GLN A 90 1.48 4.30 -3.38
N ARG A 91 1.02 4.81 -4.53
CA ARG A 91 1.87 5.29 -5.61
C ARG A 91 1.66 6.79 -5.81
N SER A 92 2.72 7.48 -6.16
CA SER A 92 2.71 8.89 -6.54
C SER A 92 3.43 9.04 -7.87
N VAL A 93 2.85 9.82 -8.78
CA VAL A 93 3.55 10.23 -10.01
C VAL A 93 4.77 11.04 -9.60
N VAL A 94 5.95 10.66 -10.12
CA VAL A 94 7.16 11.45 -9.93
C VAL A 94 7.13 12.57 -10.97
N THR A 95 6.88 13.80 -10.52
CA THR A 95 6.95 14.99 -11.40
C THR A 95 8.33 15.09 -12.03
N GLY A 96 8.40 15.03 -13.36
CA GLY A 96 9.65 15.08 -14.14
C GLY A 96 9.83 13.97 -15.18
N GLN A 97 9.00 12.92 -15.17
CA GLN A 97 8.85 12.06 -16.35
C GLN A 97 7.93 12.74 -17.37
N VAL A 98 8.51 13.07 -18.52
CA VAL A 98 7.78 13.54 -19.71
C VAL A 98 6.78 12.46 -20.11
N GLU A 99 5.55 12.87 -20.43
CA GLU A 99 4.57 12.00 -21.08
C GLU A 99 5.22 11.48 -22.37
N LEU A 100 5.41 10.16 -22.50
CA LEU A 100 5.91 9.60 -23.75
C LEU A 100 4.76 9.75 -24.76
N ASP A 101 4.80 10.83 -25.53
CA ASP A 101 3.88 11.08 -26.63
C ASP A 101 4.17 10.05 -27.72
N LEU A 102 3.50 8.90 -27.62
CA LEU A 102 3.51 7.85 -28.63
C LEU A 102 2.44 8.18 -29.67
N ASP A 103 2.55 9.35 -30.29
CA ASP A 103 2.00 9.59 -31.61
C ASP A 103 2.76 8.66 -32.58
N LEU A 104 2.29 7.42 -32.64
CA LEU A 104 2.59 6.47 -33.69
C LEU A 104 2.15 7.13 -35.00
N ASP A 105 3.10 7.79 -35.67
CA ASP A 105 3.04 8.16 -37.08
C ASP A 105 2.79 6.89 -37.91
N LEU A 106 1.53 6.49 -38.01
CA LEU A 106 1.03 5.59 -39.03
C LEU A 106 1.03 6.36 -40.36
N ASN A 107 2.23 6.66 -40.87
CA ASN A 107 2.43 6.91 -42.29
C ASN A 107 2.18 5.59 -43.03
N LEU A 108 0.90 5.30 -43.23
CA LEU A 108 0.40 4.46 -44.29
C LEU A 108 0.87 5.07 -45.60
N ASN A 109 2.05 4.65 -46.05
CA ASN A 109 2.47 4.79 -47.44
C ASN A 109 1.42 4.07 -48.30
N LYS A 110 0.42 4.84 -48.75
CA LYS A 110 -0.24 4.56 -50.02
C LYS A 110 0.79 4.83 -51.10
N LEU A 111 1.27 3.76 -51.74
CA LEU A 111 1.38 3.60 -53.19
C LEU A 111 1.88 2.17 -53.49
#